data_AF-A0A093QH68-F1
#
_entry.id   AF-A0A093QH68-F1
#
_cell.length_a   1.000
_cell.length_b   1.000
_cell.length_c   1.000
_cell.angle_alpha   90.00
_cell.angle_beta   90.00
_cell.angle_gamma   90.00
#
_symmetry.space_group_name_H-M   'P 1'
#
loop_
_entity.id
_entity.type
_entity.pdbx_description
1 polymer ?
#
loop_
_entity_poly.entity_id
_entity_poly.type
_entity_poly.pdbx_seq_one_letter_code
_entity_poly.pdbx_strand_id
1 'polypeptide(L)'
;FCSRIQVQLGKNNLALTESTQLFINSAKVIRHSGYSAYTLNNDIMLIKLATPAQLSKAIQTVPLPTSCVAAGTTCLISGWGNTLSSGSEY
;
A
#
# COMPACT_ATOMS: atom_id res chain seq x y z
N PHE A 1 7.82 19.76 3.78
CA PHE A 1 8.02 18.51 3.02
C PHE A 1 6.70 18.08 2.39
N CYS A 2 6.51 18.38 1.11
CA CYS A 2 5.28 18.04 0.39
C CYS A 2 5.48 16.67 -0.29
N SER A 3 5.20 15.57 0.41
CA SER A 3 5.18 14.24 -0.21
C SER A 3 3.82 14.01 -0.86
N ARG A 4 3.66 14.51 -2.08
CA ARG A 4 2.49 14.22 -2.91
C ARG A 4 2.64 12.78 -3.44
N ILE A 5 1.77 11.89 -2.98
CA ILE A 5 1.68 10.50 -3.43
C ILE A 5 0.35 10.36 -4.17
N GLN A 6 0.35 9.77 -5.36
CA GLN A 6 -0.89 9.38 -6.03
C GLN A 6 -1.12 7.89 -5.78
N VAL A 7 -2.27 7.55 -5.19
CA VAL A 7 -2.68 6.19 -4.91
C VAL A 7 -3.52 5.67 -6.08
N GLN A 8 -3.18 4.50 -6.60
CA GLN A 8 -3.91 3.81 -7.66
C GLN A 8 -4.65 2.62 -7.06
N LEU A 9 -5.99 2.67 -7.00
CA LEU A 9 -6.84 1.61 -6.47
C LEU A 9 -7.49 0.83 -7.61
N GLY A 10 -7.89 -0.42 -7.36
CA GLY A 10 -8.62 -1.24 -8.34
C GLY A 10 -7.81 -1.61 -9.58
N LYS A 11 -6.48 -1.65 -9.44
CA LYS A 11 -5.51 -1.87 -10.52
C LYS A 11 -4.92 -3.27 -10.47
N ASN A 12 -4.77 -3.90 -11.63
CA ASN A 12 -4.16 -5.21 -11.82
C ASN A 12 -2.97 -5.18 -12.80
N ASN A 13 -3.12 -4.57 -13.98
CA ASN A 13 -2.02 -4.37 -14.92
C ASN A 13 -1.49 -2.94 -14.83
N LEU A 14 -0.21 -2.77 -14.47
CA LEU A 14 0.41 -1.45 -14.33
C LEU A 14 0.54 -0.67 -15.64
N ALA A 15 0.71 -1.37 -16.77
CA ALA A 15 0.90 -0.76 -18.08
C ALA A 15 -0.42 -0.31 -18.75
N LEU A 16 -1.56 -0.83 -18.30
CA LEU A 16 -2.85 -0.59 -18.93
C LEU A 16 -3.73 0.34 -18.12
N THR A 17 -4.66 1.02 -18.79
CA THR A 17 -5.76 1.73 -18.14
C THR A 17 -6.94 0.80 -18.01
N GLU A 18 -7.33 0.48 -16.78
CA GLU A 18 -8.44 -0.43 -16.47
C GLU A 18 -9.67 0.38 -16.05
N SER A 19 -10.86 -0.07 -16.43
CA SER A 19 -12.12 0.62 -16.08
C SER A 19 -12.43 0.61 -14.58
N THR A 20 -11.81 -0.30 -13.83
CA THR A 20 -11.94 -0.42 -12.38
C THR A 20 -11.01 0.51 -11.60
N GLN A 21 -10.05 1.16 -12.27
CA GLN A 21 -8.98 1.87 -11.58
C GLN A 21 -9.40 3.27 -11.15
N LEU A 22 -8.98 3.68 -9.95
CA LEU A 22 -9.14 5.04 -9.42
C LEU A 22 -7.78 5.63 -9.07
N PHE A 23 -7.55 6.87 -9.52
CA PHE A 23 -6.36 7.66 -9.14
C PHE A 23 -6.76 8.73 -8.15
N ILE A 24 -6.22 8.67 -6.94
CA ILE A 24 -6.52 9.64 -5.89
C ILE A 24 -5.22 10.15 -5.29
N ASN A 25 -5.01 11.47 -5.34
CA ASN A 25 -3.85 12.10 -4.70
C ASN A 25 -3.96 12.02 -3.17
N SER A 26 -2.83 12.04 -2.48
CA SER A 26 -2.79 12.21 -1.04
C SER A 26 -3.18 13.63 -0.65
N ALA A 27 -4.04 13.77 0.36
CA ALA A 27 -4.19 15.01 1.12
C ALA A 27 -3.13 15.12 2.21
N LYS A 28 -2.75 13.99 2.84
CA LYS A 28 -1.70 13.94 3.86
C LYS A 28 -0.94 12.62 3.79
N VAL A 29 0.35 12.69 4.13
CA VAL A 29 1.20 11.52 4.38
C VAL A 29 1.69 11.62 5.82
N ILE A 30 1.38 10.60 6.62
CA ILE A 30 1.58 10.59 8.07
C ILE A 30 2.49 9.41 8.39
N ARG A 31 3.78 9.70 8.62
CA ARG A 31 4.75 8.69 9.06
C ARG A 31 4.61 8.43 10.56
N HIS A 32 4.87 7.20 10.99
CA HIS A 32 4.95 6.90 12.42
C HIS A 32 5.99 7.80 13.10
N SER A 33 5.63 8.45 14.20
CA SER A 33 6.49 9.43 14.89
C SER A 33 7.78 8.82 15.43
N GLY A 34 7.74 7.53 15.80
CA GLY A 34 8.89 6.74 16.24
C GLY A 34 9.62 5.99 15.13
N TYR A 35 9.40 6.29 13.85
CA TYR A 35 10.11 5.63 12.75
C TYR A 35 11.62 5.90 12.85
N SER A 36 12.42 4.83 12.76
CA SER A 36 13.88 4.90 12.71
C SER A 36 14.40 4.36 11.39
N ALA A 37 15.01 5.22 10.57
CA ALA A 37 15.63 4.80 9.31
C ALA A 37 16.88 3.92 9.52
N TYR A 38 17.49 3.95 10.71
CA TYR A 38 18.68 3.15 11.02
C TYR A 38 18.31 1.70 11.38
N THR A 39 17.25 1.51 12.16
CA THR A 39 16.84 0.17 12.64
C THR A 39 15.61 -0.40 11.93
N LEU A 40 14.93 0.41 11.12
CA LEU A 40 13.63 0.10 10.51
C LEU A 40 12.50 -0.14 11.54
N ASN A 41 12.71 0.25 12.80
CA ASN A 41 11.65 0.19 13.80
C ASN A 41 10.50 1.14 13.44
N ASN A 42 9.27 0.65 13.63
CA ASN A 42 8.02 1.36 13.33
C ASN A 42 7.90 1.78 11.85
N ASP A 43 8.30 0.90 10.94
CA ASP A 43 8.17 1.12 9.49
C ASP A 43 6.70 0.99 9.04
N ILE A 44 5.92 2.03 9.34
CA ILE A 44 4.52 2.17 8.94
C ILE A 44 4.19 3.64 8.68
N MET A 45 3.33 3.88 7.69
CA MET A 45 2.77 5.19 7.41
C MET A 45 1.30 5.10 6.98
N LEU A 46 0.55 6.17 7.21
CA LEU A 46 -0.81 6.34 6.73
C LEU A 46 -0.84 7.39 5.62
N ILE A 47 -1.64 7.13 4.58
CA ILE A 47 -1.93 8.10 3.52
C ILE A 47 -3.41 8.45 3.62
N LYS A 48 -3.71 9.73 3.91
CA LYS A 48 -5.07 10.24 3.81
C LYS A 48 -5.33 10.62 2.35
N LEU A 49 -6.28 9.95 1.71
CA LEU A 49 -6.73 10.27 0.36
C LEU A 49 -7.38 11.66 0.31
N ALA A 50 -7.17 12.40 -0.79
CA ALA A 50 -7.77 13.72 -1.00
C ALA A 50 -9.29 13.66 -1.15
N THR A 51 -9.79 12.58 -1.73
CA THR A 51 -11.22 12.25 -1.79
C THR A 51 -11.42 10.82 -1.27
N PRO A 52 -12.55 10.51 -0.61
CA PRO A 52 -12.87 9.14 -0.25
C PRO A 52 -12.92 8.24 -1.48
N ALA A 53 -12.33 7.05 -1.40
CA ALA A 53 -12.45 6.05 -2.46
C ALA A 53 -13.86 5.46 -2.46
N GLN A 54 -14.45 5.32 -3.64
CA GLN A 54 -15.72 4.60 -3.80
C GLN A 54 -15.44 3.10 -3.81
N LEU A 55 -16.07 2.38 -2.87
CA LEU A 55 -15.94 0.93 -2.78
C LEU A 55 -16.70 0.26 -3.93
N SER A 56 -16.14 -0.84 -4.42
CA SER A 56 -16.69 -1.61 -5.54
C SER A 56 -16.23 -3.06 -5.45
N LYS A 57 -16.60 -3.89 -6.43
CA LYS A 57 -16.08 -5.26 -6.52
C LYS A 57 -14.54 -5.32 -6.58
N ALA A 58 -13.91 -4.32 -7.20
CA ALA A 58 -12.45 -4.22 -7.35
C ALA A 58 -11.76 -3.39 -6.27
N ILE A 59 -12.50 -2.67 -5.42
CA ILE A 59 -11.96 -1.78 -4.39
C ILE A 59 -12.67 -2.06 -3.08
N GLN A 60 -11.97 -2.73 -2.17
CA GLN A 60 -12.47 -3.10 -0.84
C GLN A 60 -11.40 -2.83 0.23
N THR A 61 -11.84 -2.68 1.48
CA THR A 61 -10.93 -2.52 2.63
C THR A 61 -10.50 -3.87 3.17
N VAL A 62 -9.28 -3.95 3.70
CA VAL A 62 -8.81 -5.09 4.50
C VAL A 62 -9.06 -4.80 5.99
N PRO A 63 -9.57 -5.76 6.78
CA PRO A 63 -9.77 -5.57 8.21
C PRO A 63 -8.42 -5.43 8.94
N LEU A 64 -8.42 -4.65 10.03
CA LEU A 64 -7.27 -4.56 10.93
C LEU A 64 -7.19 -5.83 11.80
N PRO A 65 -5.98 -6.31 12.12
CA PRO A 65 -5.81 -7.40 13.07
C PRO A 65 -6.26 -6.95 14.48
N THR A 66 -6.98 -7.81 15.18
CA THR A 66 -7.40 -7.61 16.58
C THR A 66 -6.46 -8.27 17.57
N SER A 67 -5.56 -9.13 17.10
CA SER A 67 -4.57 -9.86 17.90
C SER A 67 -3.36 -10.22 17.05
N CYS A 68 -2.26 -10.59 17.71
CA CYS A 68 -1.10 -11.14 17.02
C CYS A 68 -1.43 -12.47 16.35
N VAL A 69 -0.84 -12.71 15.18
CA VAL A 69 -1.00 -13.95 14.41
C VAL A 69 0.01 -14.98 14.93
N ALA A 70 -0.41 -16.25 15.01
CA ALA A 70 0.47 -17.33 15.46
C ALA A 70 1.53 -17.68 14.40
N ALA A 71 2.69 -18.15 14.84
CA ALA A 71 3.71 -18.67 13.94
C ALA A 71 3.18 -19.88 13.15
N GLY A 72 3.57 -19.97 11.87
CA GLY A 72 3.08 -21.02 10.96
C GLY A 72 1.75 -20.71 10.28
N THR A 73 1.11 -19.58 10.58
CA THR A 73 -0.10 -19.14 9.86
C THR A 73 0.24 -18.83 8.40
N THR A 74 -0.53 -19.41 7.48
CA THR A 74 -0.42 -19.10 6.05
C THR A 74 -0.97 -17.70 5.77
N CYS A 75 -0.15 -16.87 5.13
CA CYS A 75 -0.48 -15.49 4.73
C CYS A 75 -0.43 -15.34 3.21
N LEU A 76 -1.20 -14.40 2.67
CA LEU A 76 -1.11 -13.99 1.27
C LEU A 76 -0.32 -12.69 1.16
N ILE A 77 0.70 -12.67 0.31
CA ILE A 77 1.51 -11.48 -0.01
C ILE A 77 1.29 -11.17 -1.49
N SER A 78 1.14 -9.89 -1.84
CA SER A 78 0.87 -9.43 -3.20
C SER A 78 1.62 -8.15 -3.52
N GLY A 79 2.08 -8.01 -4.77
CA GLY A 79 2.67 -6.78 -5.28
C GLY A 79 3.19 -6.95 -6.71
N TRP A 80 3.61 -5.85 -7.32
CA TRP A 80 4.25 -5.79 -8.65
C TRP A 80 5.77 -5.62 -8.56
N GLY A 81 6.37 -6.02 -7.44
CA GLY A 81 7.81 -5.93 -7.23
C GLY A 81 8.60 -6.90 -8.10
N ASN A 82 9.92 -6.78 -8.07
CA ASN A 82 10.83 -7.65 -8.80
C ASN A 82 10.59 -9.13 -8.42
N THR A 83 10.44 -10.00 -9.42
CA THR A 83 10.22 -11.45 -9.26
C THR A 83 11.51 -12.26 -9.36
N LEU A 84 12.63 -11.63 -9.74
CA LEU A 84 13.94 -12.25 -9.84
C LEU A 84 14.65 -12.21 -8.49
N SER A 85 15.23 -13.35 -8.10
CA SER A 85 16.01 -13.49 -6.86
C SER A 85 17.31 -12.69 -6.84
N SER A 86 17.80 -12.22 -7.99
CA SER A 86 19.05 -11.46 -8.10
C SER A 86 18.89 -9.95 -7.88
N GLY A 87 17.67 -9.43 -7.73
CA GLY A 87 17.39 -8.05 -7.29
C GLY A 87 18.05 -6.94 -8.12
N SER A 88 18.39 -7.20 -9.38
CA SER A 88 19.32 -6.38 -10.16
C SER A 88 18.66 -5.39 -11.12
N GLU A 89 17.33 -5.35 -11.21
CA GLU A 89 16.62 -4.33 -12.02
C GLU A 89 15.54 -3.65 -11.18
N TYR A 90 15.63 -2.31 -11.15
CA TYR A 90 14.73 -1.35 -10.51
C TYR A 90 14.30 -0.32 -11.54
#